data_AF-A0A3M1LPE0-F1
#
_entry.id   AF-A0A3M1LPE0-F1
#
_cell.length_a   1.000
_cell.length_b   1.000
_cell.length_c   1.000
_cell.angle_alpha   90.00
_cell.angle_beta   90.00
_cell.angle_gamma   90.00
#
_symmetry.space_group_name_H-M   'P 1'
#
loop_
_entity.id
_entity.type
_entity.pdbx_description
1 polymer ?
#
loop_
_entity_poly.entity_id
_entity_poly.type
_entity_poly.pdbx_seq_one_letter_code
_entity_poly.pdbx_strand_id
1 'polypeptide(L)'
;MKVLIFGLDGATFRLIRPWAEAGRLPHLARLMAQGVHGGLRSTLPPVTSPAWPSFMTGKNPGKHGVFDFIRPVQGDFDLVNATAIRAPTLWQILSEAGRRVGVINVPVTYPPRPLNGFMI
;
A
#
# COMPACT_ATOMS: atom_id res chain seq x y z
N MET A 1 -7.15 -14.18 -15.63
CA MET A 1 -6.87 -12.72 -15.56
C MET A 1 -5.66 -12.49 -14.68
N LYS A 2 -4.77 -11.56 -15.04
CA LYS A 2 -3.64 -11.12 -14.20
C LYS A 2 -3.91 -9.68 -13.76
N VAL A 3 -3.53 -9.33 -12.54
CA VAL A 3 -3.66 -7.97 -11.99
C VAL A 3 -2.27 -7.51 -11.57
N LEU A 4 -1.90 -6.30 -11.97
CA LEU A 4 -0.68 -5.62 -11.53
C LEU A 4 -1.09 -4.36 -10.77
N ILE A 5 -0.56 -4.20 -9.56
CA ILE A 5 -0.73 -3.00 -8.77
C ILE A 5 0.64 -2.33 -8.64
N PHE A 6 0.71 -1.06 -9.03
CA PHE A 6 1.89 -0.24 -8.88
C PHE A 6 1.55 0.91 -7.93
N GLY A 7 2.23 0.96 -6.79
CA GLY A 7 2.03 1.99 -5.78
C GLY A 7 3.16 3.00 -5.80
N LEU A 8 2.81 4.28 -5.81
CA LEU A 8 3.74 5.41 -5.76
C LEU A 8 3.53 6.18 -4.45
N ASP A 9 4.50 6.14 -3.54
CA ASP A 9 4.40 6.87 -2.27
C ASP A 9 4.52 8.39 -2.52
N GLY A 10 3.69 9.18 -1.83
CA GLY A 10 3.65 10.64 -1.94
C GLY A 10 3.19 11.20 -3.31
N ALA A 11 2.72 10.37 -4.24
CA ALA A 11 2.45 10.76 -5.62
C ALA A 11 1.07 11.44 -5.81
N THR A 12 0.94 12.66 -5.31
CA THR A 12 -0.30 13.44 -5.41
C THR A 12 -0.62 13.89 -6.85
N PHE A 13 -1.92 13.91 -7.19
CA PHE A 13 -2.39 14.47 -8.46
C PHE A 13 -2.08 15.96 -8.63
N ARG A 14 -1.79 16.69 -7.55
CA ARG A 14 -1.34 18.09 -7.63
C ARG A 14 0.00 18.24 -8.36
N LEU A 15 0.83 17.19 -8.36
CA LEU A 15 2.11 17.16 -9.08
C LEU A 15 1.98 16.38 -10.40
N ILE A 16 1.28 15.23 -10.37
CA ILE A 16 1.15 14.38 -11.55
C ILE A 16 0.44 15.11 -12.70
N ARG A 17 -0.64 15.85 -12.44
CA ARG A 17 -1.44 16.47 -13.51
C ARG A 17 -0.65 17.53 -14.29
N PRO A 18 -0.03 18.55 -13.66
CA PRO A 18 0.76 19.54 -14.41
C PRO A 18 1.93 18.91 -15.18
N TRP A 19 2.57 17.87 -14.62
CA TRP A 19 3.68 17.19 -15.29
C TRP A 19 3.22 16.31 -16.46
N ALA A 20 2.05 15.69 -16.36
CA ALA A 20 1.44 14.96 -17.46
C ALA A 20 1.04 15.90 -18.61
N GLU A 21 0.41 17.03 -18.30
CA GLU A 21 0.02 18.06 -19.27
C GLU A 21 1.24 18.69 -19.96
N ALA A 22 2.33 18.89 -19.23
CA ALA A 22 3.61 19.34 -19.79
C ALA A 22 4.38 18.25 -20.57
N GLY A 23 3.80 17.07 -20.79
CA GLY A 23 4.42 15.97 -21.54
C GLY A 23 5.54 15.22 -20.81
N ARG A 24 5.77 15.49 -19.51
CA ARG A 24 6.86 14.88 -18.72
C ARG A 24 6.53 13.49 -18.18
N LEU A 25 5.24 13.14 -18.11
CA LEU A 25 4.76 11.83 -17.63
C LEU A 25 3.88 11.13 -18.66
N PRO A 26 4.41 10.79 -19.86
CA PRO A 26 3.60 10.32 -20.98
C PRO A 26 2.84 9.01 -20.69
N HIS A 27 3.43 8.10 -19.90
CA HIS A 27 2.77 6.84 -19.54
C HIS A 27 1.62 7.03 -18.54
N LEU A 28 1.79 7.90 -17.53
CA LEU A 28 0.70 8.22 -16.60
C LEU A 28 -0.40 9.02 -17.30
N ALA A 29 -0.04 9.95 -18.19
CA ALA A 29 -1.00 10.68 -19.02
C ALA A 29 -1.87 9.72 -19.84
N ARG A 30 -1.26 8.72 -20.49
CA ARG A 30 -1.99 7.69 -21.25
C ARG A 30 -2.91 6.85 -20.36
N LEU A 31 -2.43 6.40 -19.19
CA LEU A 31 -3.26 5.63 -18.25
C LEU A 31 -4.46 6.44 -17.75
N MET A 32 -4.27 7.74 -17.51
CA MET A 32 -5.35 8.63 -17.12
C MET A 32 -6.39 8.82 -18.23
N ALA A 33 -5.95 9.01 -19.48
CA ALA A 33 -6.84 9.21 -20.62
C ALA A 33 -7.63 7.95 -21.03
N GLN A 34 -7.05 6.76 -20.83
CA GLN A 34 -7.63 5.47 -21.24
C GLN A 34 -8.32 4.71 -20.10
N GLY A 35 -8.27 5.25 -18.87
CA GLY A 35 -8.74 4.58 -17.67
C GLY A 35 -9.60 5.48 -16.80
N VAL A 36 -9.68 5.14 -15.51
CA VAL A 36 -10.40 5.92 -14.50
C VAL A 36 -9.40 6.44 -13.48
N HIS A 37 -9.50 7.73 -13.16
CA HIS A 37 -8.67 8.37 -12.14
C HIS A 37 -9.50 9.32 -11.28
N GLY A 38 -9.12 9.47 -10.01
CA GLY A 38 -9.79 10.39 -9.11
C GLY A 38 -9.03 10.56 -7.79
N GLY A 39 -9.35 11.63 -7.06
CA GLY A 39 -8.84 11.80 -5.71
C GLY A 39 -9.44 10.73 -4.77
N LEU A 40 -8.59 10.14 -3.94
CA LEU A 40 -9.01 9.23 -2.88
C LEU A 40 -8.70 9.85 -1.52
N ARG A 41 -9.52 9.52 -0.52
CA ARG A 41 -9.25 9.91 0.87
C ARG A 41 -8.23 8.93 1.45
N SER A 42 -7.13 9.47 1.96
CA SER A 42 -6.13 8.70 2.70
C SER A 42 -6.63 8.36 4.12
N THR A 43 -5.80 7.65 4.87
CA THR A 43 -5.97 7.47 6.32
C THR A 43 -5.85 8.81 7.06
N LEU A 44 -6.32 8.82 8.31
CA LEU A 44 -6.08 9.91 9.26
C LEU A 44 -5.28 9.33 10.44
N PRO A 45 -4.02 9.75 10.64
CA PRO A 45 -3.25 10.70 9.81
C PRO A 45 -2.82 10.09 8.45
N PRO A 46 -2.53 10.92 7.41
CA PRO A 46 -2.13 10.46 6.08
C PRO A 46 -0.64 10.09 6.03
N VAL A 47 -0.23 9.18 6.90
CA VAL A 47 1.15 8.70 7.03
C VAL A 47 1.30 7.37 6.28
N THR A 48 2.48 7.11 5.70
CA THR A 48 2.81 5.87 4.98
C THR A 48 2.50 4.62 5.81
N SER A 49 2.92 4.57 7.08
CA SER A 49 2.77 3.40 7.93
C SER A 49 1.32 2.96 8.21
N PRO A 50 0.31 3.84 8.38
CA PRO A 50 -1.10 3.42 8.38
C PRO A 50 -1.69 3.25 6.96
N ALA A 51 -1.26 4.06 5.98
CA ALA A 51 -1.84 4.06 4.64
C ALA A 51 -1.60 2.75 3.87
N TRP A 52 -0.39 2.20 3.90
CA TRP A 52 -0.05 0.96 3.19
C TRP A 52 -0.75 -0.29 3.77
N PRO A 53 -0.80 -0.51 5.10
CA PRO A 53 -1.66 -1.51 5.72
C PRO A 53 -3.14 -1.31 5.39
N SER A 54 -3.64 -0.08 5.34
CA SER A 54 -5.02 0.18 4.92
C SER A 54 -5.28 -0.27 3.49
N PHE A 55 -4.39 0.07 2.55
CA PHE A 55 -4.43 -0.38 1.16
C PHE A 55 -4.44 -1.91 1.06
N MET A 56 -3.47 -2.58 1.69
CA MET A 56 -3.29 -4.00 1.50
C MET A 56 -4.26 -4.87 2.29
N THR A 57 -4.92 -4.37 3.34
CA THR A 57 -5.92 -5.14 4.11
C THR A 57 -7.37 -4.75 3.80
N GLY A 58 -7.59 -3.62 3.12
CA GLY A 58 -8.92 -3.04 2.92
C GLY A 58 -9.58 -2.61 4.24
N LYS A 59 -8.80 -2.37 5.30
CA LYS A 59 -9.27 -1.95 6.63
C LYS A 59 -8.77 -0.54 6.95
N ASN A 60 -9.41 0.12 7.91
CA ASN A 60 -8.91 1.40 8.45
C ASN A 60 -7.91 1.16 9.61
N PRO A 61 -7.17 2.20 10.06
CA PRO A 61 -6.21 2.10 11.17
C PRO A 61 -6.75 1.45 12.44
N GLY A 62 -7.98 1.76 12.83
CA GLY A 62 -8.62 1.15 14.00
C GLY A 62 -8.75 -0.38 13.88
N LYS A 63 -9.02 -0.88 12.67
CA LYS A 63 -9.21 -2.32 12.41
C LYS A 63 -7.88 -3.07 12.22
N HIS A 64 -6.95 -2.56 11.42
CA HIS A 64 -5.67 -3.24 11.21
C HIS A 64 -4.62 -2.96 12.29
N GLY A 65 -4.80 -1.90 13.11
CA GLY A 65 -4.02 -1.64 14.31
C GLY A 65 -2.73 -0.85 14.15
N VAL A 66 -2.47 -0.29 12.97
CA VAL A 66 -1.29 0.53 12.69
C VAL A 66 -1.71 1.99 12.56
N PHE A 67 -1.10 2.87 13.35
CA PHE A 67 -1.48 4.29 13.42
C PHE A 67 -0.33 5.24 13.07
N ASP A 68 0.92 4.81 13.27
CA ASP A 68 2.12 5.57 12.97
C ASP A 68 3.29 4.60 12.72
N PHE A 69 4.47 5.13 12.39
CA PHE A 69 5.71 4.37 12.22
C PHE A 69 6.24 3.84 13.55
N ILE A 70 5.95 4.52 14.65
CA ILE A 70 6.35 4.12 15.99
C ILE A 70 5.13 3.75 16.81
N ARG A 71 5.30 2.77 17.71
CA ARG A 71 4.28 2.38 18.67
C ARG A 71 4.87 2.36 20.09
N PRO A 72 4.10 2.77 21.11
CA PRO A 72 4.55 2.64 22.48
C PRO A 72 4.57 1.16 22.89
N VAL A 73 5.65 0.73 23.54
CA VAL A 73 5.83 -0.62 24.11
C VAL A 73 6.44 -0.46 25.49
N GLN A 74 5.66 -0.71 26.54
CA GLN A 74 6.13 -0.74 27.94
C GLN A 74 6.98 0.47 28.38
N GLY A 75 6.62 1.68 27.94
CA GLY A 75 7.33 2.91 28.30
C GLY A 75 8.45 3.31 27.32
N ASP A 76 8.68 2.52 26.27
CA ASP A 76 9.57 2.84 25.14
C ASP A 76 8.79 2.90 23.81
N PHE A 77 9.50 3.06 22.69
CA PHE A 77 8.96 3.06 21.34
C PHE A 77 9.63 2.02 20.44
N ASP A 78 8.83 1.28 19.69
CA ASP A 78 9.28 0.31 18.68
C ASP A 78 8.81 0.72 17.28
N LEU A 79 9.57 0.33 16.25
CA LEU A 79 9.21 0.52 14.86
C LEU A 79 8.12 -0.48 14.46
N VAL A 80 7.04 0.05 13.88
CA VAL A 80 5.96 -0.76 13.36
C VAL A 80 6.43 -1.59 12.17
N ASN A 81 6.11 -2.88 12.24
CA ASN A 81 6.41 -3.85 11.20
C ASN A 81 5.19 -4.76 10.95
N ALA A 82 5.32 -5.77 10.08
CA ALA A 82 4.22 -6.62 9.64
C ALA A 82 3.55 -7.45 10.76
N THR A 83 4.19 -7.59 11.93
CA THR A 83 3.62 -8.26 13.10
C THR A 83 2.55 -7.42 13.79
N ALA A 84 2.55 -6.09 13.59
CA ALA A 84 1.56 -5.19 14.18
C ALA A 84 0.20 -5.21 13.46
N ILE A 85 0.15 -5.78 12.24
CA ILE A 85 -1.04 -5.78 11.40
C ILE A 85 -1.99 -6.90 11.83
N ARG A 86 -3.18 -6.53 12.29
CA ARG A 86 -4.20 -7.44 12.84
C ARG A 86 -5.27 -7.89 11.84
N ALA A 87 -4.97 -7.83 10.55
CA ALA A 87 -5.87 -8.23 9.48
C ALA A 87 -5.11 -8.93 8.34
N PRO A 88 -5.70 -9.94 7.68
CA PRO A 88 -5.10 -10.54 6.50
C PRO A 88 -4.94 -9.51 5.39
N THR A 89 -3.80 -9.55 4.70
CA THR A 89 -3.58 -8.75 3.50
C THR A 89 -4.23 -9.41 2.27
N LEU A 90 -4.43 -8.63 1.22
CA LEU A 90 -4.94 -9.08 -0.07
C LEU A 90 -4.09 -10.23 -0.64
N TRP A 91 -2.77 -10.15 -0.53
CA TRP A 91 -1.89 -11.22 -1.01
C TRP A 91 -1.95 -12.50 -0.17
N GLN A 92 -2.17 -12.40 1.15
CA GLN A 92 -2.42 -13.59 1.98
C GLN A 92 -3.73 -14.26 1.55
N ILE A 93 -4.81 -13.49 1.43
CA ILE A 93 -6.12 -13.99 0.99
C ILE A 93 -6.02 -14.66 -0.40
N LEU A 94 -5.34 -14.02 -1.34
CA LEU A 94 -5.15 -14.58 -2.68
C LEU A 94 -4.28 -15.85 -2.67
N SER A 95 -3.22 -15.86 -1.86
CA SER A 95 -2.34 -17.02 -1.69
C SER A 95 -3.10 -18.22 -1.10
N GLU A 96 -3.89 -18.00 -0.04
CA GLU A 96 -4.75 -19.01 0.59
C GLU A 96 -5.80 -19.55 -0.38
N ALA A 97 -6.31 -18.70 -1.27
CA ALA A 97 -7.20 -19.11 -2.37
C ALA A 97 -6.47 -19.80 -3.55
N GLY A 98 -5.21 -20.20 -3.38
CA GLY A 98 -4.42 -20.93 -4.38
C GLY A 98 -3.92 -20.07 -5.55
N ARG A 99 -3.99 -18.74 -5.47
CA ARG A 99 -3.46 -17.85 -6.51
C ARG A 99 -1.97 -17.58 -6.30
N ARG A 100 -1.24 -17.49 -7.43
CA ARG A 100 0.17 -17.07 -7.41
C ARG A 100 0.27 -15.55 -7.24
N VAL A 101 1.07 -15.11 -6.27
CA VAL A 101 1.22 -13.68 -5.93
C VAL A 101 2.70 -13.29 -5.81
N GLY A 102 3.05 -12.11 -6.33
CA GLY A 102 4.35 -11.48 -6.13
C GLY A 102 4.17 -10.13 -5.45
N VAL A 103 4.95 -9.87 -4.40
CA VAL A 103 4.96 -8.59 -3.67
C VAL A 103 6.41 -8.09 -3.65
N ILE A 104 6.62 -6.82 -4.03
CA ILE A 104 7.96 -6.23 -4.15
C ILE A 104 7.96 -4.85 -3.49
N ASN A 105 8.85 -4.62 -2.53
CA ASN A 105 9.12 -3.31 -1.92
C ASN A 105 7.87 -2.58 -1.38
N VAL A 106 6.89 -3.33 -0.85
CA VAL A 106 5.69 -2.73 -0.25
C VAL A 106 5.98 -2.39 1.22
N PRO A 107 5.73 -1.15 1.70
CA PRO A 107 6.00 -0.78 3.08
C PRO A 107 5.27 -1.61 4.13
N VAL A 108 5.86 -1.73 5.32
CA VAL A 108 5.30 -2.43 6.49
C VAL A 108 5.06 -3.93 6.24
N THR A 109 5.89 -4.57 5.42
CA THR A 109 5.79 -6.00 5.09
C THR A 109 6.88 -6.87 5.71
N TYR A 110 7.90 -6.29 6.34
CA TYR A 110 8.90 -7.04 7.09
C TYR A 110 8.38 -7.46 8.47
N PRO A 111 8.69 -8.67 8.98
CA PRO A 111 9.29 -9.78 8.24
C PRO A 111 8.32 -10.37 7.22
N PRO A 112 8.80 -10.77 6.03
CA PRO A 112 7.94 -11.29 4.98
C PRO A 112 7.24 -12.57 5.44
N ARG A 113 5.95 -12.67 5.15
CA ARG A 113 5.17 -13.88 5.41
C ARG A 113 5.20 -14.82 4.19
N PRO A 114 5.19 -16.15 4.37
CA PRO A 114 5.13 -17.09 3.26
C PRO A 114 3.90 -16.83 2.37
N LEU A 115 4.09 -16.93 1.05
CA LEU A 115 3.03 -16.82 0.05
C LEU A 115 3.22 -17.91 -1.00
N ASN A 116 2.15 -18.25 -1.71
CA ASN A 116 2.18 -18.97 -2.98
C ASN A 116 2.80 -18.07 -4.06
N GLY A 117 4.12 -17.96 -4.06
CA GLY A 117 4.89 -17.05 -4.89
C GLY A 117 6.04 -16.43 -4.11
N PHE A 118 6.17 -15.11 -4.14
CA PHE A 118 7.29 -14.43 -3.48
C PHE A 118 6.91 -13.09 -2.86
N MET A 119 7.67 -12.70 -1.84
CA MET A 119 7.67 -11.38 -1.24
C MET A 119 9.13 -10.97 -1.03
N ILE A 120 9.51 -9.83 -1.61
CA ILE A 120 10.87 -9.26 -1.53
C ILE A 120 10.83 -7.76 -1.27
#